data_AF-A0A7S3SHD6-F1
#
_entry.id   AF-A0A7S3SHD6-F1
#
_cell.length_a   1.000
_cell.length_b   1.000
_cell.length_c   1.000
_cell.angle_alpha   90.00
_cell.angle_beta   90.00
_cell.angle_gamma   90.00
#
_symmetry.space_group_name_H-M   'P 1'
#
loop_
_entity.id
_entity.type
_entity.pdbx_description
1 polymer ?
#
loop_
_entity_poly.entity_id
_entity_poly.type
_entity_poly.pdbx_seq_one_letter_code
_entity_poly.pdbx_strand_id
1 'polypeptide(L)'
;TVMLRRSGDSEKWGLHWHEERFSKNRERIVKLLIPDSVADLYNRAQRESGYPERCIQPADWLRSVNGRTTPDEIKAELMGREVVLEFQRVVTRKDVPSPPPTSERLQAPGVETRPTGPARRPP
;
A
#
# COMPACT_ATOMS: atom_id res chain seq x y z
N THR A 1 -7.65 -1.51 -10.17
CA THR A 1 -7.10 -0.65 -11.23
C THR A 1 -6.93 0.75 -10.67
N VAL A 2 -5.88 1.47 -11.09
CA VAL A 2 -5.53 2.80 -10.60
C VAL A 2 -5.70 3.78 -11.74
N MET A 3 -6.62 4.74 -11.60
CA MET A 3 -6.86 5.76 -12.61
C MET A 3 -6.14 7.03 -12.20
N LEU A 4 -5.14 7.43 -13.01
CA LEU A 4 -4.43 8.68 -12.82
C LEU A 4 -4.82 9.66 -13.93
N ARG A 5 -5.04 10.91 -13.53
CA ARG A 5 -5.34 12.00 -14.45
C ARG A 5 -4.45 13.19 -14.14
N ARG A 6 -3.81 13.73 -15.16
CA ARG A 6 -3.05 14.97 -15.10
C ARG A 6 -3.75 16.06 -15.90
N SER A 7 -3.65 17.30 -15.41
CA SER A 7 -4.24 18.48 -16.04
C SER A 7 -3.44 18.92 -17.26
N GLY A 8 -2.13 18.69 -17.27
CA GLY A 8 -1.24 19.04 -18.38
C GLY A 8 -0.12 18.03 -18.64
N ASP A 9 0.47 18.11 -19.83
CA ASP A 9 1.63 17.30 -20.25
C ASP A 9 2.90 17.57 -19.42
N SER A 10 2.97 18.73 -18.76
CA SER A 10 4.06 19.13 -17.86
C SER A 10 4.03 18.44 -16.49
N GLU A 11 2.87 17.91 -16.09
CA GLU A 11 2.77 17.14 -14.84
C GLU A 11 3.35 15.74 -15.04
N LYS A 12 4.23 15.37 -14.11
CA LYS A 12 4.83 14.04 -14.08
C LYS A 12 3.97 13.12 -13.24
N TRP A 13 3.83 11.88 -13.71
CA TRP A 13 3.14 10.83 -12.94
C TRP A 13 3.77 10.58 -11.58
N GLY A 14 5.08 10.80 -11.44
CA GLY A 14 5.82 10.61 -10.19
C GLY A 14 6.09 9.16 -9.84
N LEU A 15 6.04 8.27 -10.82
CA LEU A 15 6.38 6.85 -10.66
C LEU A 15 7.87 6.66 -10.94
N HIS A 16 8.63 6.25 -9.93
CA HIS A 16 10.02 5.85 -10.12
C HIS A 16 10.09 4.33 -10.25
N TRP A 17 10.78 3.83 -11.27
CA TRP A 17 10.89 2.40 -11.54
C TRP A 17 12.16 1.80 -10.93
N HIS A 18 12.17 0.50 -10.63
CA HIS A 18 13.41 -0.22 -10.33
C HIS A 18 14.29 -0.31 -11.59
N GLU A 19 15.31 0.55 -11.67
CA GLU A 19 16.19 0.71 -12.83
C GLU A 19 16.87 -0.59 -13.27
N GLU A 20 17.34 -1.41 -12.32
CA GLU A 20 17.98 -2.69 -12.64
C GLU A 20 17.01 -3.65 -13.33
N ARG A 21 15.80 -3.79 -12.79
CA ARG A 21 14.75 -4.68 -13.30
C ARG A 21 14.19 -4.19 -14.63
N PHE A 22 14.05 -2.88 -14.75
CA PHE A 22 13.67 -2.23 -16.00
C PHE A 22 14.73 -2.42 -17.09
N SER A 23 16.02 -2.28 -16.76
CA SER A 23 17.09 -2.40 -17.76
C SER A 23 17.31 -3.85 -18.20
N LYS A 24 17.27 -4.81 -17.27
CA LYS A 24 17.51 -6.24 -17.56
C LYS A 24 16.31 -6.92 -18.19
N ASN A 25 15.10 -6.66 -17.69
CA ASN A 25 13.90 -7.44 -18.02
C ASN A 25 12.76 -6.59 -18.59
N ARG A 26 12.95 -5.27 -18.75
CA ARG A 26 11.88 -4.30 -19.10
C ARG A 26 10.70 -4.32 -18.13
N GLU A 27 10.94 -4.78 -16.90
CA GLU A 27 9.94 -4.83 -15.83
C GLU A 27 9.73 -3.43 -15.25
N ARG A 28 8.47 -2.99 -15.19
CA ARG A 28 8.08 -1.69 -14.61
C ARG A 28 7.56 -1.89 -13.20
N ILE A 29 8.49 -2.02 -12.27
CA ILE A 29 8.22 -2.21 -10.84
C ILE A 29 8.36 -0.86 -10.15
N VAL A 30 7.32 -0.43 -9.42
CA VAL A 30 7.37 0.81 -8.66
C VAL A 30 8.44 0.68 -7.56
N LYS A 31 9.45 1.54 -7.59
CA LYS A 31 10.48 1.65 -6.55
C LYS A 31 10.04 2.64 -5.47
N LEU A 32 9.58 3.81 -5.89
CA LEU A 32 9.10 4.87 -5.02
C LEU A 32 8.19 5.83 -5.79
N LEU A 33 7.44 6.62 -5.05
CA LEU A 33 6.59 7.70 -5.54
C LEU A 33 7.26 9.05 -5.25
N ILE A 34 7.18 9.98 -6.19
CA ILE A 34 7.66 11.34 -6.00
C ILE A 34 6.59 12.12 -5.21
N PRO A 35 6.94 12.83 -4.12
CA PRO A 35 5.98 13.66 -3.39
C PRO A 35 5.39 14.77 -4.28
N ASP A 36 4.14 15.15 -4.01
CA ASP A 36 3.40 16.18 -4.77
C ASP A 36 3.24 15.88 -6.27
N SER A 37 3.37 14.60 -6.65
CA SER A 37 3.08 14.13 -8.00
C SER A 37 1.64 13.62 -8.13
N VAL A 38 1.21 13.36 -9.37
CA VAL A 38 -0.13 12.83 -9.66
C VAL A 38 -0.40 11.52 -8.91
N ALA A 39 0.60 10.63 -8.81
CA ALA A 39 0.45 9.37 -8.10
C ALA A 39 0.45 9.55 -6.56
N ASP A 40 1.19 10.52 -6.02
CA ASP A 40 1.11 10.86 -4.58
C ASP A 40 -0.26 11.46 -4.22
N LEU A 41 -0.75 12.40 -5.04
CA LEU A 41 -2.06 13.01 -4.88
C LEU A 41 -3.18 11.97 -4.96
N TYR A 42 -3.08 11.01 -5.90
CA TYR A 42 -3.99 9.88 -5.96
C TYR A 42 -3.99 9.08 -4.66
N ASN A 43 -2.81 8.72 -4.15
CA ASN A 43 -2.70 7.98 -2.89
C ASN A 43 -3.29 8.75 -1.71
N ARG A 44 -3.06 10.06 -1.64
CA ARG A 44 -3.63 10.93 -0.60
C ARG A 44 -5.16 10.88 -0.65
N ALA A 45 -5.74 11.08 -1.84
CA ALA A 45 -7.18 11.01 -2.05
C ALA A 45 -7.77 9.64 -1.68
N GLN A 46 -7.08 8.53 -2.00
CA GLN A 46 -7.52 7.19 -1.60
C GLN A 46 -7.52 7.01 -0.07
N ARG A 47 -6.48 7.50 0.63
CA ARG A 47 -6.43 7.46 2.10
C ARG A 47 -7.52 8.31 2.75
N GLU A 48 -7.73 9.53 2.25
CA GLU A 48 -8.79 10.43 2.71
C GLU A 48 -10.18 9.85 2.49
N SER A 49 -10.34 9.07 1.41
CA SER A 49 -11.58 8.36 1.10
C SER A 49 -11.74 7.04 1.87
N GLY A 50 -10.78 6.66 2.72
CA GLY A 50 -10.83 5.43 3.52
C GLY A 50 -10.44 4.15 2.80
N TYR A 51 -9.77 4.23 1.63
CA TYR A 51 -9.34 3.08 0.84
C TYR A 51 -7.80 2.97 0.71
N PRO A 52 -7.06 2.84 1.83
CA PRO A 52 -5.60 2.78 1.79
C PRO A 52 -5.06 1.55 1.05
N GLU A 53 -5.86 0.49 0.89
CA GLU A 53 -5.42 -0.69 0.13
C GLU A 53 -5.31 -0.43 -1.37
N ARG A 54 -6.01 0.60 -1.88
CA ARG A 54 -6.01 1.02 -3.28
C ARG A 54 -4.85 1.95 -3.63
N CYS A 55 -4.07 2.38 -2.63
CA CYS A 55 -2.88 3.18 -2.87
C CYS A 55 -1.85 2.38 -3.70
N ILE A 56 -1.16 3.08 -4.59
CA ILE A 56 0.04 2.60 -5.28
C ILE A 56 1.15 2.43 -4.24
N GLN A 57 1.82 1.29 -4.24
CA GLN A 57 2.89 0.96 -3.29
C GLN A 57 4.20 0.64 -4.02
N PRO A 58 5.35 0.80 -3.34
CA PRO A 58 6.58 0.17 -3.77
C PRO A 58 6.37 -1.34 -4.01
N ALA A 59 7.12 -1.90 -4.94
CA ALA A 59 7.00 -3.27 -5.46
C ALA A 59 5.74 -3.60 -6.28
N ASP A 60 4.80 -2.67 -6.47
CA ASP A 60 3.69 -2.89 -7.41
C ASP A 60 4.21 -3.00 -8.85
N TRP A 61 3.79 -4.05 -9.56
CA TRP A 61 4.17 -4.30 -10.95
C TRP A 61 3.17 -3.68 -11.90
N LEU A 62 3.61 -2.79 -12.78
CA LEU A 62 2.76 -2.27 -13.83
C LEU A 62 2.53 -3.35 -14.90
N ARG A 63 1.30 -3.84 -14.99
CA ARG A 63 0.88 -4.88 -15.93
C ARG A 63 0.43 -4.29 -17.26
N SER A 64 -0.35 -3.23 -17.22
CA SER A 64 -0.89 -2.55 -18.40
C SER A 64 -1.20 -1.08 -18.13
N VAL A 65 -1.25 -0.30 -19.21
CA VAL A 65 -1.71 1.10 -19.23
C VAL A 65 -2.78 1.22 -20.30
N ASN A 66 -4.00 1.60 -19.93
CA ASN A 66 -5.17 1.65 -20.83
C ASN A 66 -5.36 0.32 -21.60
N GLY A 67 -5.13 -0.81 -20.93
CA GLY A 67 -5.19 -2.15 -21.54
C GLY A 67 -4.00 -2.52 -22.44
N ARG A 68 -3.02 -1.62 -22.61
CA ARG A 68 -1.80 -1.87 -23.38
C ARG A 68 -0.71 -2.49 -22.51
N THR A 69 -0.06 -3.54 -23.01
CA THR A 69 0.94 -4.32 -22.26
C THR A 69 2.35 -4.20 -22.86
N THR A 70 2.47 -3.78 -24.13
CA THR A 70 3.77 -3.68 -24.77
C THR A 70 4.53 -2.43 -24.33
N PRO A 71 5.88 -2.45 -24.32
CA PRO A 71 6.69 -1.33 -23.84
C PRO A 71 6.42 -0.02 -24.58
N ASP A 72 6.34 -0.09 -25.91
CA ASP A 72 6.12 1.06 -26.81
C ASP A 72 4.71 1.63 -26.68
N GLU A 73 3.68 0.79 -26.65
CA GLU A 73 2.30 1.25 -26.44
C GLU A 73 2.14 1.89 -25.06
N ILE A 74 2.69 1.27 -24.01
CA ILE A 74 2.63 1.87 -22.67
C ILE A 74 3.35 3.23 -22.64
N LYS A 75 4.50 3.36 -23.32
CA LYS A 75 5.21 4.65 -23.40
C LYS A 75 4.33 5.70 -24.09
N ALA A 76 3.63 5.33 -25.16
CA ALA A 76 2.70 6.21 -25.85
C ALA A 76 1.51 6.62 -24.95
N GLU A 77 0.87 5.67 -24.27
CA GLU A 77 -0.26 5.94 -23.39
C GLU A 77 0.13 6.83 -22.19
N LEU A 78 1.33 6.65 -21.64
CA LEU A 78 1.84 7.51 -20.56
C LEU A 78 2.08 8.97 -21.00
N MET A 79 2.09 9.26 -22.30
CA MET A 79 2.08 10.64 -22.81
C MET A 79 0.67 11.26 -22.81
N GLY A 80 -0.38 10.47 -22.58
CA GLY A 80 -1.75 10.94 -22.46
C GLY A 80 -2.02 11.80 -21.21
N ARG A 81 -3.22 12.36 -21.12
CA ARG A 81 -3.68 13.15 -19.95
C ARG A 81 -4.40 12.29 -18.91
N GLU A 82 -5.01 11.20 -19.35
CA GLU A 82 -5.71 10.25 -18.50
C GLU A 82 -5.20 8.85 -18.82
N VAL A 83 -4.79 8.14 -17.78
CA VAL A 83 -4.25 6.79 -17.90
C VAL A 83 -4.82 5.89 -16.81
N VAL A 84 -5.24 4.71 -17.23
CA VAL A 84 -5.64 3.63 -16.35
C VAL A 84 -4.46 2.69 -16.19
N LEU A 85 -3.81 2.74 -15.03
CA LEU A 85 -2.71 1.86 -14.66
C LEU A 85 -3.27 0.61 -13.99
N GLU A 86 -2.85 -0.54 -14.47
CA GLU A 86 -3.17 -1.81 -13.85
C GLU A 86 -1.93 -2.33 -13.15
N PHE A 87 -1.94 -2.26 -11.83
CA PHE A 87 -0.87 -2.80 -11.01
C PHE A 87 -1.21 -4.21 -10.52
N GLN A 88 -0.23 -5.09 -10.61
CA GLN A 88 -0.24 -6.39 -9.95
C GLN A 88 0.60 -6.28 -8.69
N ARG A 89 -0.05 -6.36 -7.53
CA ARG A 89 0.63 -6.41 -6.25
C ARG A 89 1.21 -7.80 -6.05
N VAL A 90 2.53 -7.92 -6.15
CA VAL A 90 3.22 -9.16 -5.80
C VAL A 90 3.43 -9.11 -4.30
N VAL A 91 2.52 -9.73 -3.54
CA VAL A 91 2.67 -9.87 -2.08
C VAL A 91 3.78 -10.89 -1.81
N THR A 92 5.03 -10.52 -2.01
CA THR A 92 6.14 -11.29 -1.45
C THR A 92 6.05 -11.14 0.07
N ARG A 93 5.61 -12.20 0.76
CA ARG A 93 5.51 -12.33 2.22
C ARG A 93 6.85 -12.17 2.97
N LYS A 94 7.83 -11.47 2.42
CA LYS A 94 9.15 -11.22 3.03
C LYS A 94 9.25 -9.90 3.78
N ASP A 95 8.27 -9.00 3.65
CA ASP A 95 8.24 -7.69 4.30
C ASP A 95 7.02 -7.51 5.21
N VAL A 96 6.67 -8.56 5.97
CA VAL A 96 5.94 -8.35 7.22
C VAL A 96 7.03 -8.02 8.24
N PRO A 97 7.21 -6.76 8.68
CA PRO A 97 7.81 -6.57 9.98
C PRO A 97 6.88 -7.30 10.95
N SER A 98 7.34 -8.44 11.45
CA SER A 98 6.69 -9.15 12.54
C SER A 98 6.23 -8.10 13.53
N PRO A 99 4.95 -8.07 13.97
CA PRO A 99 4.63 -7.25 15.12
C PRO A 99 5.65 -7.62 16.19
N PRO A 100 6.33 -6.64 16.83
CA PRO A 100 7.18 -6.97 17.96
C PRO A 100 6.32 -7.85 18.87
N PRO A 101 6.86 -8.97 19.41
CA PRO A 101 6.10 -9.79 20.33
C PRO A 101 5.53 -8.80 21.32
N THR A 102 4.20 -8.70 21.30
CA THR A 102 3.47 -7.89 22.24
C THR A 102 3.68 -8.64 23.54
N SER A 103 4.81 -8.35 24.19
CA SER A 103 5.00 -8.54 25.61
C SER A 103 3.94 -7.65 26.22
N GLU A 104 2.76 -8.24 26.31
CA GLU A 104 1.60 -7.77 27.00
C GLU A 104 2.06 -7.20 28.34
N ARG A 105 2.21 -5.88 28.34
CA ARG A 105 1.43 -5.00 29.20
C ARG A 105 1.00 -5.70 30.50
N LEU A 106 1.82 -5.52 31.53
CA LEU A 106 1.38 -5.16 32.88
C LEU A 106 0.02 -5.76 33.28
N GLN A 107 0.03 -6.99 33.82
CA GLN A 107 -1.09 -7.48 34.62
C GLN A 107 -1.15 -6.73 35.95
N ALA A 108 -2.03 -5.73 36.02
CA ALA A 108 -2.82 -5.31 37.19
C ALA A 108 -3.71 -4.12 36.76
N PRO A 109 -4.93 -3.92 37.31
CA PRO A 109 -5.43 -4.38 38.61
C PRO A 109 -6.80 -5.09 38.56
N GLY A 110 -7.19 -5.68 39.70
CA GLY A 110 -8.30 -6.63 39.81
C GLY A 110 -9.71 -6.05 39.85
N VAL A 111 -10.68 -6.97 39.75
CA VAL A 111 -12.02 -6.90 40.33
C VAL A 111 -12.63 -8.30 40.28
N GLU A 112 -12.55 -9.06 41.39
CA GLU A 112 -13.54 -10.09 41.67
C GLU A 112 -14.01 -9.90 43.12
N THR A 113 -15.22 -9.38 43.26
CA THR A 113 -15.88 -9.15 44.53
C THR A 113 -17.02 -10.15 44.72
N ARG A 114 -16.87 -10.96 45.77
CA ARG A 114 -17.89 -11.50 46.71
C ARG A 114 -18.73 -12.73 46.25
N PRO A 115 -19.47 -13.38 47.18
CA PRO A 115 -19.07 -13.93 48.49
C PRO A 115 -19.72 -15.31 48.80
N THR A 116 -19.11 -16.16 49.64
CA THR A 116 -19.84 -17.13 50.50
C THR A 116 -18.87 -17.55 51.62
N GLY A 117 -18.97 -17.02 52.83
CA GLY A 117 -19.86 -17.52 53.89
C GLY A 117 -19.05 -18.42 54.86
N PRO A 118 -18.89 -18.07 56.14
CA PRO A 118 -17.92 -18.72 57.04
C PRO A 118 -18.52 -19.93 57.76
N ALA A 119 -17.84 -21.08 57.74
CA ALA A 119 -18.15 -22.18 58.64
C ALA A 119 -17.28 -22.08 59.91
N ARG A 120 -17.92 -21.54 60.95
CA ARG A 120 -17.50 -21.54 62.35
C ARG A 120 -17.28 -22.97 62.87
N ARG A 121 -16.21 -23.19 63.66
CA ARG A 121 -16.22 -24.07 64.86
C ARG A 121 -17.10 -23.42 65.95
N PRO A 122 -17.65 -24.05 67.02
CA PRO A 122 -17.45 -25.39 67.63
C PRO A 122 -18.84 -26.02 68.02
N PRO A 123 -19.17 -26.71 69.16
CA PRO A 123 -18.53 -26.84 70.49
C PRO A 123 -17.51 -27.99 70.64
#